data_AF-X0AIH4-F1
#
_entry.id   AF-X0AIH4-F1
#
_cell.length_a   1.000
_cell.length_b   1.000
_cell.length_c   1.000
_cell.angle_alpha   90.00
_cell.angle_beta   90.00
_cell.angle_gamma   90.00
#
_symmetry.space_group_name_H-M   'P 1'
#
loop_
_entity.id
_entity.type
_entity.pdbx_description
1 polymer ?
#
loop_
_entity_poly.entity_id
_entity_poly.type
_entity_poly.pdbx_seq_one_letter_code
_entity_poly.pdbx_strand_id
1 'polypeptide(L)'
;MLPSITASHFKRNPNVDTSDIRNTTYVNFVRSVTIPSGTTYRYVFAPPSDTTKPYLLFIHGFPETSYEWSHQITYFTEQGYGVIVPDLLGCGGTDTRRALTLYGFKNMAADVGQILDCEGVEKVIGVSHDLGSPLLSRFVINQPSRFTAVAFLGNGYFPPAARVDAAGVDFINKAALARFGYETVGFWSFNNEENAAKVFDEHLESFSTLSFTRNTSLWIDHLAPTGAIRQWLMQDKMATDIFVSRARMEQWKTIIRENGGMDGPLRWYKAMIAGVNNPTEEELKGPGTISLPVLLVLAERDPVAIPSVQLSDTVPNAPNLRVRSVSAGHFLQLEAPYEINRHLELFFQDVSKIPMSKSDSIAILIRWCWKRTLKRTISNIAGDPTVGGASSGLTVYNGDDTVVTRLAVTVYWAELYLTRSTPACTATSDCQSGPCTAFRLSALSAIFMPWYMQKVFGKRMIVNEDRHLTTNLLVRGWGVIFASDVLNATETPTTVTRWLRQQVR
;
A
#
# COMPACT_ATOMS: atom_id res chain seq x y z
N MET A 1 9.14 30.93 19.26
CA MET A 1 10.00 30.62 18.10
C MET A 1 10.72 29.32 18.42
N LEU A 2 10.41 28.24 17.71
CA LEU A 2 11.26 27.04 17.76
C LEU A 2 12.60 27.41 17.10
N PRO A 3 13.75 27.01 17.66
CA PRO A 3 15.06 27.30 17.06
C PRO A 3 15.11 26.69 15.65
N SER A 4 15.70 27.41 14.68
CA SER A 4 15.80 26.92 13.31
C SER A 4 16.64 25.64 13.26
N ILE A 5 16.01 24.51 12.99
CA ILE A 5 16.69 23.22 12.83
C ILE A 5 17.50 23.30 11.52
N THR A 6 18.83 23.32 11.63
CA THR A 6 19.74 23.24 10.48
C THR A 6 19.98 21.79 10.07
N ALA A 7 20.41 21.55 8.82
CA ALA A 7 20.64 20.21 8.28
C ALA A 7 21.63 19.35 9.11
N SER A 8 22.49 19.96 9.93
CA SER A 8 23.45 19.28 10.81
C SER A 8 22.82 18.51 11.98
N HIS A 9 21.51 18.70 12.25
CA HIS A 9 20.81 18.00 13.33
C HIS A 9 20.21 16.64 12.90
N PHE A 10 20.18 16.35 11.60
CA PHE A 10 19.68 15.08 11.07
C PHE A 10 20.84 14.12 10.82
N LYS A 11 20.73 12.89 11.31
CA LYS A 11 21.72 11.84 11.05
C LYS A 11 21.15 10.85 10.05
N ARG A 12 21.58 10.95 8.79
CA ARG A 12 21.22 9.98 7.74
C ARG A 12 21.97 8.68 7.99
N ASN A 13 21.27 7.56 7.94
CA ASN A 13 21.90 6.25 7.98
C ASN A 13 22.16 5.77 6.53
N PRO A 14 23.43 5.65 6.08
CA PRO A 14 23.73 5.20 4.73
C PRO A 14 23.48 3.70 4.52
N ASN A 15 23.41 2.91 5.59
CA ASN A 15 23.21 1.47 5.57
C ASN A 15 21.86 1.13 6.20
N VAL A 16 20.78 1.42 5.47
CA VAL A 16 19.43 1.08 5.93
C VAL A 16 19.24 -0.43 5.87
N ASP A 17 18.82 -1.03 6.97
CA ASP A 17 18.39 -2.43 6.95
C ASP A 17 17.10 -2.56 6.13
N THR A 18 17.18 -3.39 5.10
CA THR A 18 16.14 -3.65 4.11
C THR A 18 15.89 -5.14 3.96
N SER A 19 16.44 -5.97 4.86
CA SER A 19 16.34 -7.42 4.81
C SER A 19 14.90 -7.91 4.85
N ASP A 20 14.05 -7.20 5.60
CA ASP A 20 12.61 -7.43 5.73
C ASP A 20 11.88 -7.13 4.42
N ILE A 21 12.27 -6.09 3.67
CA ILE A 21 11.61 -5.63 2.42
C ILE A 21 12.39 -5.93 1.14
N ARG A 22 13.40 -6.80 1.19
CA ARG A 22 14.35 -7.05 0.07
C ARG A 22 13.69 -7.47 -1.25
N ASN A 23 12.51 -8.09 -1.16
CA ASN A 23 11.76 -8.59 -2.31
C ASN A 23 10.71 -7.58 -2.83
N THR A 24 10.77 -6.33 -2.39
CA THR A 24 9.82 -5.28 -2.79
C THR A 24 10.43 -4.33 -3.82
N THR A 25 9.61 -3.82 -4.74
CA THR A 25 10.06 -2.87 -5.77
C THR A 25 10.52 -1.53 -5.24
N TYR A 26 10.05 -1.12 -4.06
CA TYR A 26 10.42 0.18 -3.50
C TYR A 26 11.64 0.13 -2.59
N VAL A 27 12.26 -1.03 -2.35
CA VAL A 27 13.46 -1.17 -1.52
C VAL A 27 14.57 -0.19 -1.91
N ASN A 28 14.69 0.09 -3.21
CA ASN A 28 15.70 1.00 -3.78
C ASN A 28 15.44 2.49 -3.50
N PHE A 29 14.26 2.83 -2.97
CA PHE A 29 13.89 4.21 -2.60
C PHE A 29 13.98 4.44 -1.09
N VAL A 30 14.32 3.42 -0.31
CA VAL A 30 14.27 3.51 1.14
C VAL A 30 15.46 4.30 1.69
N ARG A 31 15.15 5.17 2.64
CA ARG A 31 16.10 5.97 3.41
C ARG A 31 15.80 5.82 4.89
N SER A 32 16.78 6.21 5.70
CA SER A 32 16.61 6.30 7.14
C SER A 32 17.27 7.56 7.70
N VAL A 33 16.60 8.17 8.66
CA VAL A 33 17.09 9.36 9.37
C VAL A 33 16.77 9.28 10.85
N THR A 34 17.76 9.56 11.69
CA THR A 34 17.51 9.88 13.09
C THR A 34 17.19 11.37 13.19
N ILE A 35 15.97 11.69 13.60
CA ILE A 35 15.51 13.06 13.84
C ILE A 35 15.99 13.58 15.21
N PRO A 36 16.00 14.90 15.44
CA PRO A 36 16.42 15.52 16.70
C PRO A 36 15.85 14.91 18.00
N SER A 37 14.63 14.37 17.98
CA SER A 37 14.03 13.68 19.14
C SER A 37 14.73 12.36 19.50
N GLY A 38 15.66 11.91 18.68
CA GLY A 38 16.42 10.67 18.84
C GLY A 38 15.69 9.43 18.33
N THR A 39 14.58 9.60 17.60
CA THR A 39 13.85 8.53 16.92
C THR A 39 14.43 8.34 15.51
N THR A 40 14.71 7.10 15.13
CA THR A 40 15.10 6.76 13.77
C THR A 40 13.89 6.35 12.95
N TYR A 41 13.63 7.08 11.88
CA TYR A 41 12.56 6.78 10.93
C TYR A 41 13.11 6.12 9.68
N ARG A 42 12.42 5.10 9.18
CA ARG A 42 12.56 4.57 7.83
C ARG A 42 11.44 5.10 6.95
N TYR A 43 11.78 5.48 5.72
CA TYR A 43 10.81 6.04 4.79
C TYR A 43 11.25 5.83 3.35
N VAL A 44 10.27 5.73 2.46
CA VAL A 44 10.48 5.77 1.01
C VAL A 44 10.67 7.23 0.60
N PHE A 45 11.69 7.49 -0.21
CA PHE A 45 11.90 8.79 -0.82
C PHE A 45 12.33 8.66 -2.29
N ALA A 46 11.56 9.27 -3.18
CA ALA A 46 11.98 9.52 -4.56
C ALA A 46 11.67 10.96 -4.95
N PRO A 47 12.65 11.75 -5.42
CA PRO A 47 12.39 13.09 -5.93
C PRO A 47 11.57 13.02 -7.23
N PRO A 48 10.82 14.09 -7.57
CA PRO A 48 10.09 14.14 -8.83
C PRO A 48 11.07 14.02 -10.00
N SER A 49 10.74 13.14 -10.94
CA SER A 49 11.48 13.04 -12.21
C SER A 49 10.97 14.02 -13.26
N ASP A 50 9.77 14.59 -13.04
CA ASP A 50 9.24 15.75 -13.74
C ASP A 50 9.12 16.90 -12.74
N THR A 51 9.98 17.92 -12.87
CA THR A 51 10.07 19.03 -11.92
C THR A 51 8.81 19.91 -11.89
N THR A 52 7.87 19.73 -12.82
CA THR A 52 6.56 20.40 -12.78
C THR A 52 5.56 19.68 -11.86
N LYS A 53 5.86 18.45 -11.43
CA LYS A 53 4.99 17.65 -10.57
C LYS A 53 5.34 17.79 -9.09
N PRO A 54 4.33 17.80 -8.19
CA PRO A 54 4.55 17.97 -6.76
C PRO A 54 5.13 16.71 -6.10
N TYR A 55 5.56 16.89 -4.86
CA TYR A 55 5.79 15.80 -3.92
C TYR A 55 4.46 15.32 -3.30
N LEU A 56 4.33 14.01 -3.16
CA LEU A 56 3.19 13.34 -2.54
C LEU A 56 3.66 12.70 -1.22
N LEU A 57 2.97 13.02 -0.12
CA LEU A 57 3.23 12.42 1.19
C LEU A 57 2.13 11.41 1.50
N PHE A 58 2.47 10.13 1.59
CA PHE A 58 1.51 9.06 1.93
C PHE A 58 1.66 8.67 3.40
N ILE A 59 0.54 8.65 4.14
CA ILE A 59 0.48 8.40 5.58
C ILE A 59 -0.45 7.19 5.80
N HIS A 60 0.14 6.05 6.18
CA HIS A 60 -0.60 4.81 6.44
C HIS A 60 -1.31 4.84 7.81
N GLY A 61 -2.20 3.89 8.05
CA GLY A 61 -2.83 3.62 9.34
C GLY A 61 -2.38 2.29 9.95
N PHE A 62 -3.33 1.55 10.52
CA PHE A 62 -3.12 0.30 11.22
C PHE A 62 -3.81 -0.86 10.50
N PRO A 63 -3.23 -2.07 10.46
CA PRO A 63 -1.87 -2.45 10.85
C PRO A 63 -0.91 -2.33 9.65
N GLU A 64 -0.69 -1.11 9.18
CA GLU A 64 0.00 -0.85 7.92
C GLU A 64 1.41 -0.29 8.14
N THR A 65 2.14 -0.18 7.03
CA THR A 65 3.47 0.41 6.89
C THR A 65 3.55 1.15 5.56
N SER A 66 4.74 1.61 5.16
CA SER A 66 4.97 2.09 3.79
C SER A 66 4.68 1.03 2.70
N TYR A 67 4.67 -0.26 3.05
CA TYR A 67 4.44 -1.37 2.13
C TYR A 67 3.05 -1.36 1.49
N GLU A 68 2.05 -0.90 2.22
CA GLU A 68 0.65 -0.82 1.78
C GLU A 68 0.46 0.19 0.65
N TRP A 69 1.38 1.15 0.54
CA TRP A 69 1.41 2.14 -0.55
C TRP A 69 2.23 1.70 -1.76
N SER A 70 2.75 0.47 -1.81
CA SER A 70 3.62 0.01 -2.89
C SER A 70 3.02 0.18 -4.29
N HIS A 71 1.69 0.00 -4.46
CA HIS A 71 1.02 0.27 -5.73
C HIS A 71 1.01 1.76 -6.11
N GLN A 72 0.78 2.65 -5.14
CA GLN A 72 0.77 4.10 -5.31
C GLN A 72 2.18 4.66 -5.51
N ILE A 73 3.15 4.23 -4.70
CA ILE A 73 4.58 4.55 -4.85
C ILE A 73 5.03 4.23 -6.27
N THR A 74 4.67 3.03 -6.74
CA THR A 74 4.93 2.61 -8.12
C THR A 74 4.31 3.59 -9.09
N TYR A 75 2.98 3.71 -9.09
CA TYR A 75 2.28 4.53 -10.05
C TYR A 75 2.77 5.99 -10.10
N PHE A 76 2.90 6.66 -8.96
CA PHE A 76 3.20 8.09 -8.93
C PHE A 76 4.65 8.42 -9.22
N THR A 77 5.60 7.62 -8.72
CA THR A 77 6.98 7.77 -9.19
C THR A 77 7.02 7.58 -10.69
N GLU A 78 6.26 6.61 -11.23
CA GLU A 78 6.15 6.33 -12.66
C GLU A 78 5.62 7.49 -13.50
N GLN A 79 4.62 8.19 -12.98
CA GLN A 79 4.07 9.39 -13.59
C GLN A 79 4.96 10.63 -13.40
N GLY A 80 6.06 10.54 -12.64
CA GLY A 80 7.04 11.61 -12.50
C GLY A 80 6.89 12.46 -11.24
N TYR A 81 5.93 12.14 -10.37
CA TYR A 81 5.76 12.78 -9.06
C TYR A 81 6.90 12.41 -8.11
N GLY A 82 7.18 13.31 -7.16
CA GLY A 82 7.99 12.96 -6.00
C GLY A 82 7.13 12.21 -4.98
N VAL A 83 7.72 11.28 -4.24
CA VAL A 83 7.01 10.56 -3.16
C VAL A 83 7.83 10.54 -1.89
N ILE A 84 7.15 10.72 -0.77
CA ILE A 84 7.63 10.48 0.59
C ILE A 84 6.62 9.57 1.28
N VAL A 85 7.06 8.41 1.76
CA VAL A 85 6.18 7.44 2.45
C VAL A 85 6.88 6.93 3.71
N PRO A 86 6.65 7.54 4.88
CA PRO A 86 7.23 7.05 6.13
C PRO A 86 6.60 5.73 6.56
N ASP A 87 7.43 4.85 7.11
CA ASP A 87 6.98 3.93 8.15
C ASP A 87 6.78 4.77 9.42
N LEU A 88 5.56 4.87 9.91
CA LEU A 88 5.23 5.69 11.09
C LEU A 88 5.74 5.05 12.38
N LEU A 89 5.73 5.82 13.47
CA LEU A 89 6.31 5.41 14.76
C LEU A 89 5.85 4.02 15.20
N GLY A 90 6.81 3.12 15.48
CA GLY A 90 6.54 1.74 15.87
C GLY A 90 6.12 0.80 14.73
N CYS A 91 6.20 1.22 13.47
CA CYS A 91 5.83 0.42 12.30
C CYS A 91 7.03 0.25 11.35
N GLY A 92 7.01 -0.81 10.55
CA GLY A 92 8.02 -1.05 9.50
C GLY A 92 9.45 -1.05 10.03
N GLY A 93 10.34 -0.20 9.49
CA GLY A 93 11.72 -0.09 9.98
C GLY A 93 11.96 1.14 10.87
N THR A 94 10.89 1.75 11.36
CA THR A 94 10.96 2.90 12.28
C THR A 94 10.96 2.42 13.72
N ASP A 95 11.77 3.07 14.57
CA ASP A 95 11.94 2.75 15.98
C ASP A 95 10.60 2.53 16.71
N THR A 96 10.53 1.47 17.51
CA THR A 96 9.46 1.25 18.49
C THR A 96 9.83 1.88 19.83
N ARG A 97 9.20 3.02 20.16
CA ARG A 97 9.46 3.76 21.41
C ARG A 97 8.53 3.28 22.53
N ARG A 98 9.03 3.22 23.77
CA ARG A 98 8.23 2.76 24.92
C ARG A 98 7.25 3.81 25.45
N ALA A 99 7.58 5.09 25.35
CA ALA A 99 6.76 6.17 25.91
C ALA A 99 5.52 6.44 25.04
N LEU A 100 4.33 6.21 25.57
CA LEU A 100 3.05 6.43 24.85
C LEU A 100 2.83 7.89 24.46
N THR A 101 3.39 8.84 25.20
CA THR A 101 3.30 10.28 24.90
C THR A 101 3.87 10.63 23.52
N LEU A 102 4.77 9.83 22.96
CA LEU A 102 5.33 10.04 21.62
C LEU A 102 4.36 9.64 20.49
N TYR A 103 3.39 8.78 20.77
CA TYR A 103 2.40 8.30 19.79
C TYR A 103 1.18 9.21 19.65
N GLY A 104 1.25 10.43 20.21
CA GLY A 104 0.25 11.46 19.95
C GLY A 104 0.36 11.98 18.51
N PHE A 105 -0.77 12.21 17.84
CA PHE A 105 -0.80 12.62 16.43
C PHE A 105 -0.09 13.95 16.17
N LYS A 106 -0.08 14.89 17.13
CA LYS A 106 0.72 16.14 17.05
C LYS A 106 2.21 15.85 16.97
N ASN A 107 2.71 14.93 17.80
CA ASN A 107 4.12 14.58 17.87
C ASN A 107 4.54 13.80 16.63
N MET A 108 3.75 12.81 16.21
CA MET A 108 4.02 12.06 14.98
C MET A 108 3.95 12.97 13.73
N ALA A 109 3.00 13.92 13.67
CA ALA A 109 2.98 14.91 12.61
C ALA A 109 4.22 15.82 12.60
N ALA A 110 4.72 16.23 13.77
CA ALA A 110 5.96 16.99 13.88
C ALA A 110 7.19 16.18 13.46
N ASP A 111 7.22 14.88 13.74
CA ASP A 111 8.27 13.97 13.29
C ASP A 111 8.25 13.82 11.75
N VAL A 112 7.07 13.64 11.14
CA VAL A 112 6.94 13.61 9.67
C VAL A 112 7.35 14.95 9.04
N GLY A 113 7.02 16.08 9.67
CA GLY A 113 7.51 17.40 9.26
C GLY A 113 9.04 17.50 9.26
N GLN A 114 9.70 16.91 10.27
CA GLN A 114 11.16 16.84 10.33
C GLN A 114 11.77 15.95 9.23
N ILE A 115 11.08 14.89 8.80
CA ILE A 115 11.49 14.10 7.62
C ILE A 115 11.45 14.98 6.36
N LEU A 116 10.38 15.75 6.17
CA LEU A 116 10.28 16.69 5.05
C LEU A 116 11.39 17.75 5.09
N ASP A 117 11.70 18.30 6.27
CA ASP A 117 12.79 19.27 6.46
C ASP A 117 14.16 18.66 6.13
N CYS A 118 14.41 17.41 6.52
CA CYS A 118 15.65 16.69 6.22
C CYS A 118 15.86 16.50 4.69
N GLU A 119 14.77 16.35 3.94
CA GLU A 119 14.82 16.20 2.49
C GLU A 119 14.67 17.53 1.73
N GLY A 120 14.56 18.66 2.44
CA GLY A 120 14.39 19.98 1.82
C GLY A 120 13.05 20.14 1.10
N VAL A 121 12.02 19.38 1.50
CA VAL A 121 10.69 19.41 0.89
C VAL A 121 9.80 20.39 1.64
N GLU A 122 9.54 21.54 1.01
CA GLU A 122 8.73 22.60 1.60
C GLU A 122 7.23 22.27 1.57
N LYS A 123 6.72 21.81 0.42
CA LYS A 123 5.30 21.56 0.19
C LYS A 123 5.02 20.20 -0.43
N VAL A 124 3.90 19.60 -0.02
CA VAL A 124 3.41 18.31 -0.51
C VAL A 124 1.91 18.36 -0.80
N ILE A 125 1.42 17.33 -1.48
CA ILE A 125 0.02 16.90 -1.38
C ILE A 125 -0.02 15.72 -0.40
N GLY A 126 -0.81 15.83 0.67
CA GLY A 126 -0.94 14.77 1.67
C GLY A 126 -1.98 13.73 1.25
N VAL A 127 -1.68 12.46 1.45
CA VAL A 127 -2.61 11.34 1.22
C VAL A 127 -2.59 10.47 2.47
N SER A 128 -3.76 10.12 3.01
CA SER A 128 -3.84 9.23 4.17
C SER A 128 -4.84 8.10 4.01
N HIS A 129 -4.65 7.07 4.82
CA HIS A 129 -5.59 5.96 5.03
C HIS A 129 -5.70 5.64 6.53
N ASP A 130 -6.86 5.13 6.97
CA ASP A 130 -7.14 4.68 8.34
C ASP A 130 -6.69 5.70 9.43
N LEU A 131 -5.98 5.29 10.49
CA LEU A 131 -5.44 6.13 11.57
C LEU A 131 -4.37 7.13 11.07
N GLY A 132 -3.90 6.98 9.85
CA GLY A 132 -3.14 8.03 9.17
C GLY A 132 -3.98 9.29 8.90
N SER A 133 -5.30 9.17 8.83
CA SER A 133 -6.23 10.29 8.57
C SER A 133 -6.37 11.27 9.74
N PRO A 134 -6.57 10.84 11.00
CA PRO A 134 -6.49 11.77 12.12
C PRO A 134 -5.09 12.38 12.27
N LEU A 135 -4.00 11.63 11.96
CA LEU A 135 -2.64 12.17 11.93
C LEU A 135 -2.48 13.29 10.87
N LEU A 136 -2.84 13.01 9.61
CA LEU A 136 -2.77 14.00 8.53
C LEU A 136 -3.62 15.23 8.84
N SER A 137 -4.81 15.04 9.42
CA SER A 137 -5.68 16.14 9.84
C SER A 137 -4.94 17.07 10.82
N ARG A 138 -4.25 16.51 11.83
CA ARG A 138 -3.49 17.29 12.82
C ARG A 138 -2.27 17.94 12.20
N PHE A 139 -1.63 17.27 11.25
CA PHE A 139 -0.49 17.84 10.54
C PHE A 139 -0.93 19.09 9.74
N VAL A 140 -2.01 18.98 8.99
CA VAL A 140 -2.51 20.08 8.15
C VAL A 140 -3.02 21.24 8.98
N ILE A 141 -3.71 20.99 10.10
CA ILE A 141 -4.18 22.05 11.00
C ILE A 141 -2.99 22.82 11.61
N ASN A 142 -1.96 22.11 12.07
CA ASN A 142 -0.82 22.74 12.73
C ASN A 142 0.17 23.39 11.75
N GLN A 143 0.29 22.85 10.53
CA GLN A 143 1.26 23.30 9.53
C GLN A 143 0.62 23.41 8.13
N PRO A 144 -0.42 24.23 7.93
CA PRO A 144 -1.18 24.27 6.68
C PRO A 144 -0.34 24.72 5.49
N SER A 145 0.71 25.52 5.71
CA SER A 145 1.62 25.99 4.67
C SER A 145 2.44 24.87 3.99
N ARG A 146 2.55 23.69 4.62
CA ARG A 146 3.22 22.50 4.07
C ARG A 146 2.38 21.77 3.03
N PHE A 147 1.10 22.11 2.91
CA PHE A 147 0.17 21.37 2.06
C PHE A 147 -0.43 22.26 0.98
N THR A 148 -0.50 21.71 -0.22
CA THR A 148 -1.20 22.33 -1.36
C THR A 148 -2.61 21.76 -1.53
N ALA A 149 -2.79 20.49 -1.16
CA ALA A 149 -4.05 19.77 -1.14
C ALA A 149 -3.92 18.54 -0.24
N VAL A 150 -5.03 17.90 0.09
CA VAL A 150 -5.03 16.62 0.81
C VAL A 150 -6.06 15.63 0.26
N ALA A 151 -5.76 14.34 0.38
CA ALA A 151 -6.64 13.24 0.01
C ALA A 151 -6.76 12.24 1.15
N PHE A 152 -8.00 11.84 1.45
CA PHE A 152 -8.36 10.91 2.51
C PHE A 152 -8.95 9.65 1.85
N LEU A 153 -8.39 8.48 2.14
CA LEU A 153 -8.86 7.19 1.65
C LEU A 153 -9.54 6.42 2.78
N GLY A 154 -10.79 6.02 2.59
CA GLY A 154 -11.60 5.35 3.61
C GLY A 154 -12.08 6.33 4.67
N ASN A 155 -11.24 6.59 5.67
CA ASN A 155 -11.51 7.53 6.76
C ASN A 155 -11.34 8.98 6.29
N GLY A 156 -12.30 9.83 6.62
CA GLY A 156 -12.34 11.23 6.20
C GLY A 156 -11.46 12.17 7.01
N TYR A 157 -11.69 13.48 6.84
CA TYR A 157 -11.03 14.49 7.65
C TYR A 157 -11.59 14.48 9.08
N PHE A 158 -10.69 14.48 10.07
CA PHE A 158 -11.06 14.51 11.48
C PHE A 158 -10.89 15.93 12.01
N PRO A 159 -11.96 16.71 12.24
CA PRO A 159 -11.83 17.98 12.95
C PRO A 159 -11.31 17.76 14.38
N PRO A 160 -10.72 18.79 15.02
CA PRO A 160 -10.38 18.73 16.44
C PRO A 160 -11.61 18.39 17.29
N ALA A 161 -11.49 17.37 18.14
CA ALA A 161 -12.59 16.87 18.95
C ALA A 161 -12.10 16.53 20.35
N ALA A 162 -12.86 16.92 21.38
CA ALA A 162 -12.33 17.08 22.72
C ALA A 162 -11.70 15.81 23.35
N ARG A 163 -12.23 14.60 23.09
CA ARG A 163 -11.84 13.37 23.81
C ARG A 163 -12.07 12.09 23.01
N VAL A 164 -11.06 11.22 22.97
CA VAL A 164 -11.20 9.80 22.65
C VAL A 164 -10.60 9.03 23.81
N ASP A 165 -11.43 8.60 24.74
CA ASP A 165 -11.06 7.71 25.85
C ASP A 165 -11.92 6.44 25.79
N ALA A 166 -11.80 5.55 26.78
CA ALA A 166 -12.59 4.33 26.83
C ALA A 166 -14.12 4.60 26.81
N ALA A 167 -14.58 5.67 27.47
CA ALA A 167 -15.99 6.06 27.44
C ALA A 167 -16.41 6.59 26.06
N GLY A 168 -15.50 7.26 25.34
CA GLY A 168 -15.69 7.64 23.95
C GLY A 168 -15.86 6.43 23.02
N VAL A 169 -15.04 5.39 23.19
CA VAL A 169 -15.18 4.12 22.44
C VAL A 169 -16.55 3.49 22.71
N ASP A 170 -16.96 3.40 23.97
CA ASP A 170 -18.28 2.86 24.34
C ASP A 170 -19.43 3.68 23.74
N PHE A 171 -19.29 5.01 23.69
CA PHE A 171 -20.28 5.89 23.08
C PHE A 171 -20.40 5.63 21.58
N ILE A 172 -19.28 5.54 20.86
CA ILE A 172 -19.26 5.25 19.43
C ILE A 172 -19.92 3.89 19.16
N ASN A 173 -19.57 2.86 19.93
CA ASN A 173 -20.15 1.53 19.77
C ASN A 173 -21.66 1.50 20.03
N LYS A 174 -22.15 2.18 21.08
CA LYS A 174 -23.59 2.28 21.35
C LYS A 174 -24.34 3.01 20.24
N ALA A 175 -23.77 4.09 19.72
CA ALA A 175 -24.36 4.84 18.60
C ALA A 175 -24.37 4.01 17.31
N ALA A 176 -23.28 3.29 17.03
CA ALA A 176 -23.18 2.40 15.88
C ALA A 176 -24.17 1.24 15.97
N LEU A 177 -24.27 0.59 17.14
CA LEU A 177 -25.21 -0.51 17.37
C LEU A 177 -26.65 -0.06 17.13
N ALA A 178 -27.03 1.12 17.62
CA ALA A 178 -28.38 1.66 17.43
C ALA A 178 -28.69 2.03 15.96
N ARG A 179 -27.68 2.46 15.19
CA ARG A 179 -27.86 2.95 13.81
C ARG A 179 -27.68 1.87 12.74
N PHE A 180 -26.75 0.95 12.96
CA PHE A 180 -26.29 -0.02 11.96
C PHE A 180 -26.51 -1.48 12.39
N GLY A 181 -26.87 -1.72 13.66
CA GLY A 181 -27.13 -3.07 14.18
C GLY A 181 -25.89 -3.81 14.68
N TYR A 182 -24.71 -3.18 14.70
CA TYR A 182 -23.47 -3.74 15.23
C TYR A 182 -22.53 -2.63 15.73
N GLU A 183 -21.57 -2.99 16.58
CA GLU A 183 -20.51 -2.09 17.05
C GLU A 183 -19.42 -1.95 15.98
N THR A 184 -18.88 -0.74 15.77
CA THR A 184 -17.90 -0.49 14.70
C THR A 184 -16.46 -0.46 15.19
N VAL A 185 -16.20 -0.21 16.48
CA VAL A 185 -14.86 0.00 17.04
C VAL A 185 -14.61 -0.77 18.35
N GLY A 186 -15.41 -1.80 18.63
CA GLY A 186 -15.25 -2.66 19.82
C GLY A 186 -13.89 -3.37 19.92
N PHE A 187 -13.22 -3.62 18.79
CA PHE A 187 -11.85 -4.13 18.79
C PHE A 187 -10.84 -3.20 19.47
N TRP A 188 -11.12 -1.89 19.59
CA TRP A 188 -10.23 -0.94 20.25
C TRP A 188 -9.97 -1.31 21.72
N SER A 189 -10.99 -1.85 22.39
CA SER A 189 -10.88 -2.31 23.78
C SER A 189 -9.84 -3.43 23.90
N PHE A 190 -9.85 -4.40 22.98
CA PHE A 190 -8.84 -5.47 22.95
C PHE A 190 -7.46 -4.93 22.58
N ASN A 191 -7.37 -4.07 21.57
CA ASN A 191 -6.10 -3.46 21.15
C ASN A 191 -5.40 -2.66 22.27
N ASN A 192 -6.18 -2.14 23.23
CA ASN A 192 -5.66 -1.41 24.38
C ASN A 192 -5.03 -2.31 25.45
N GLU A 193 -5.34 -3.61 25.46
CA GLU A 193 -4.89 -4.50 26.52
C GLU A 193 -3.37 -4.74 26.49
N GLU A 194 -2.79 -5.01 27.66
CA GLU A 194 -1.35 -5.23 27.80
C GLU A 194 -0.87 -6.46 27.01
N ASN A 195 -1.66 -7.54 27.03
CA ASN A 195 -1.33 -8.80 26.35
C ASN A 195 -1.75 -8.86 24.87
N ALA A 196 -2.40 -7.82 24.33
CA ALA A 196 -2.95 -7.84 22.98
C ALA A 196 -1.88 -8.14 21.92
N ALA A 197 -0.73 -7.45 21.99
CA ALA A 197 0.38 -7.64 21.05
C ALA A 197 0.82 -9.10 20.97
N LYS A 198 1.02 -9.73 22.13
CA LYS A 198 1.39 -11.15 22.22
C LYS A 198 0.35 -12.06 21.54
N VAL A 199 -0.94 -11.82 21.79
CA VAL A 199 -2.01 -12.62 21.17
C VAL A 199 -2.04 -12.42 19.64
N PHE A 200 -1.89 -11.18 19.16
CA PHE A 200 -1.79 -10.94 17.72
C PHE A 200 -0.56 -11.62 17.10
N ASP A 201 0.59 -11.57 17.76
CA ASP A 201 1.84 -12.15 17.25
C ASP A 201 1.77 -13.69 17.20
N GLU A 202 1.15 -14.32 18.21
CA GLU A 202 0.89 -15.77 18.26
C GLU A 202 -0.11 -16.23 17.18
N HIS A 203 -1.03 -15.35 16.78
CA HIS A 203 -2.11 -15.63 15.82
C HIS A 203 -2.06 -14.77 14.56
N LEU A 204 -0.85 -14.42 14.10
CA LEU A 204 -0.66 -13.44 13.02
C LEU A 204 -1.25 -13.91 11.68
N GLU A 205 -1.29 -15.22 11.43
CA GLU A 205 -1.97 -15.78 10.26
C GLU A 205 -3.48 -15.52 10.32
N SER A 206 -4.10 -15.83 11.46
CA SER A 206 -5.53 -15.60 11.73
C SER A 206 -5.89 -14.13 11.57
N PHE A 207 -5.05 -13.24 12.10
CA PHE A 207 -5.25 -11.80 11.96
C PHE A 207 -5.10 -11.33 10.50
N SER A 208 -4.08 -11.79 9.79
CA SER A 208 -3.80 -11.35 8.42
C SER A 208 -4.89 -11.78 7.44
N THR A 209 -5.43 -12.99 7.59
CA THR A 209 -6.55 -13.47 6.75
C THR A 209 -7.83 -12.68 7.03
N LEU A 210 -8.13 -12.40 8.30
CA LEU A 210 -9.26 -11.53 8.65
C LEU A 210 -9.07 -10.12 8.10
N SER A 211 -7.86 -9.56 8.18
CA SER A 211 -7.58 -8.19 7.73
C SER A 211 -7.74 -8.02 6.21
N PHE A 212 -7.25 -8.99 5.42
CA PHE A 212 -7.23 -8.89 3.96
C PHE A 212 -8.34 -9.67 3.25
N THR A 213 -9.45 -9.95 3.93
CA THR A 213 -10.64 -10.60 3.34
C THR A 213 -11.46 -9.63 2.47
N ARG A 214 -11.97 -10.09 1.34
CA ARG A 214 -13.01 -9.38 0.56
C ARG A 214 -14.38 -9.44 1.22
N ASN A 215 -14.62 -10.47 2.04
CA ASN A 215 -15.88 -10.65 2.73
C ASN A 215 -15.92 -9.77 3.98
N THR A 216 -16.34 -8.52 3.81
CA THR A 216 -16.40 -7.53 4.89
C THR A 216 -17.47 -7.85 5.95
N SER A 217 -18.40 -8.77 5.70
CA SER A 217 -19.31 -9.27 6.75
C SER A 217 -18.54 -9.97 7.88
N LEU A 218 -17.38 -10.58 7.61
CA LEU A 218 -16.53 -11.14 8.67
C LEU A 218 -16.04 -10.06 9.64
N TRP A 219 -15.86 -8.82 9.19
CA TRP A 219 -15.50 -7.73 10.10
C TRP A 219 -16.67 -7.34 10.98
N ILE A 220 -17.89 -7.31 10.45
CA ILE A 220 -19.12 -7.06 11.22
C ILE A 220 -19.28 -8.09 12.35
N ASP A 221 -18.99 -9.36 12.07
CA ASP A 221 -19.21 -10.45 13.02
C ASP A 221 -18.02 -10.71 13.96
N HIS A 222 -16.79 -10.45 13.49
CA HIS A 222 -15.57 -10.99 14.12
C HIS A 222 -14.44 -9.98 14.34
N LEU A 223 -14.54 -8.77 13.81
CA LEU A 223 -13.58 -7.70 14.12
C LEU A 223 -14.25 -6.63 14.97
N ALA A 224 -15.25 -5.97 14.41
CA ALA A 224 -15.82 -4.74 14.90
C ALA A 224 -16.44 -4.85 16.31
N PRO A 225 -17.14 -5.94 16.69
CA PRO A 225 -17.72 -6.07 18.03
C PRO A 225 -16.70 -6.28 19.15
N THR A 226 -17.03 -5.76 20.33
CA THR A 226 -16.18 -5.82 21.52
C THR A 226 -15.86 -7.28 21.87
N GLY A 227 -14.56 -7.59 21.91
CA GLY A 227 -14.05 -8.93 22.21
C GLY A 227 -14.14 -9.94 21.06
N ALA A 228 -14.76 -9.61 19.92
CA ALA A 228 -14.94 -10.54 18.81
C ALA A 228 -13.60 -10.93 18.15
N ILE A 229 -12.70 -9.95 17.92
CA ILE A 229 -11.38 -10.23 17.37
C ILE A 229 -10.55 -11.14 18.28
N ARG A 230 -10.62 -10.94 19.60
CA ARG A 230 -9.95 -11.83 20.55
C ARG A 230 -10.45 -13.27 20.36
N GLN A 231 -11.77 -13.46 20.26
CA GLN A 231 -12.33 -14.80 20.06
C GLN A 231 -11.89 -15.41 18.73
N TRP A 232 -11.87 -14.63 17.65
CA TRP A 232 -11.39 -15.06 16.35
C TRP A 232 -9.95 -15.56 16.39
N LEU A 233 -9.06 -14.76 16.99
CA LEU A 233 -7.62 -15.08 17.12
C LEU A 233 -7.40 -16.29 18.02
N MET A 234 -8.02 -16.34 19.20
CA MET A 234 -7.85 -17.45 20.15
C MET A 234 -8.41 -18.79 19.61
N GLN A 235 -9.30 -18.74 18.62
CA GLN A 235 -9.82 -19.92 17.91
C GLN A 235 -9.03 -20.24 16.64
N ASP A 236 -8.02 -19.43 16.32
CA ASP A 236 -7.17 -19.52 15.12
C ASP A 236 -7.99 -19.66 13.82
N LYS A 237 -9.09 -18.89 13.74
CA LYS A 237 -9.97 -18.89 12.57
C LYS A 237 -9.29 -18.23 11.39
N MET A 238 -9.63 -18.68 10.18
CA MET A 238 -9.08 -18.17 8.92
C MET A 238 -10.19 -17.75 7.97
N ALA A 239 -10.04 -16.59 7.35
CA ALA A 239 -10.88 -16.20 6.22
C ALA A 239 -10.36 -16.84 4.92
N THR A 240 -11.24 -17.08 3.95
CA THR A 240 -10.92 -17.82 2.72
C THR A 240 -10.85 -16.96 1.47
N ASP A 241 -11.63 -15.87 1.38
CA ASP A 241 -11.67 -14.97 0.23
C ASP A 241 -10.72 -13.78 0.43
N ILE A 242 -9.42 -14.00 0.18
CA ILE A 242 -8.37 -13.01 0.43
C ILE A 242 -8.02 -12.21 -0.84
N PHE A 243 -7.96 -10.88 -0.75
CA PHE A 243 -7.65 -10.03 -1.91
C PHE A 243 -6.19 -9.79 -2.21
N VAL A 244 -5.31 -10.08 -1.26
CA VAL A 244 -3.86 -10.01 -1.47
C VAL A 244 -3.29 -11.38 -1.86
N SER A 245 -2.15 -11.40 -2.54
CA SER A 245 -1.43 -12.67 -2.75
C SER A 245 -0.85 -13.19 -1.44
N ARG A 246 -0.65 -14.51 -1.37
CA ARG A 246 0.10 -15.13 -0.28
C ARG A 246 1.49 -14.50 -0.11
N ALA A 247 2.19 -14.20 -1.20
CA ALA A 247 3.49 -13.55 -1.15
C ALA A 247 3.44 -12.16 -0.49
N ARG A 248 2.43 -11.34 -0.82
CA ARG A 248 2.19 -10.04 -0.17
C ARG A 248 1.89 -10.21 1.32
N MET A 249 1.06 -11.19 1.67
CA MET A 249 0.71 -11.48 3.06
C MET A 249 1.94 -11.95 3.87
N GLU A 250 2.76 -12.85 3.34
CA GLU A 250 4.02 -13.26 3.98
C GLU A 250 4.96 -12.07 4.15
N GLN A 251 5.10 -11.25 3.11
CA GLN A 251 5.91 -10.03 3.14
C GLN A 251 5.45 -9.06 4.24
N TRP A 252 4.14 -8.83 4.37
CA TRP A 252 3.55 -8.02 5.44
C TRP A 252 3.86 -8.59 6.83
N LYS A 253 3.68 -9.91 7.02
CA LYS A 253 4.01 -10.59 8.29
C LYS A 253 5.49 -10.51 8.63
N THR A 254 6.38 -10.62 7.64
CA THR A 254 7.82 -10.45 7.84
C THR A 254 8.13 -9.04 8.35
N ILE A 255 7.61 -8.00 7.70
CA ILE A 255 7.85 -6.60 8.10
C ILE A 255 7.42 -6.38 9.56
N ILE A 256 6.25 -6.89 9.96
CA ILE A 256 5.77 -6.78 11.34
C ILE A 256 6.68 -7.50 12.33
N ARG A 257 7.07 -8.74 12.03
CA ARG A 257 7.92 -9.55 12.91
C ARG A 257 9.30 -8.93 13.12
N GLU A 258 9.91 -8.42 12.06
CA GLU A 258 11.25 -7.83 12.12
C GLU A 258 11.29 -6.52 12.94
N ASN A 259 10.16 -5.82 13.09
CA ASN A 259 10.05 -4.65 13.97
C ASN A 259 9.60 -4.94 15.41
N GLY A 260 9.66 -6.20 15.84
CA GLY A 260 9.24 -6.60 17.18
C GLY A 260 7.74 -6.86 17.33
N GLY A 261 7.02 -7.15 16.24
CA GLY A 261 5.63 -7.59 16.26
C GLY A 261 4.62 -6.45 16.40
N MET A 262 3.45 -6.78 16.92
CA MET A 262 2.29 -5.87 16.99
C MET A 262 2.33 -4.87 18.14
N ASP A 263 3.33 -4.90 19.03
CA ASP A 263 3.45 -3.95 20.15
C ASP A 263 3.54 -2.49 19.66
N GLY A 264 4.38 -2.23 18.65
CA GLY A 264 4.55 -0.89 18.09
C GLY A 264 3.26 -0.29 17.52
N PRO A 265 2.61 -0.96 16.54
CA PRO A 265 1.36 -0.47 15.95
C PRO A 265 0.22 -0.32 16.97
N LEU A 266 0.08 -1.24 17.94
CA LEU A 266 -0.98 -1.18 18.95
C LEU A 266 -0.84 0.00 19.93
N ARG A 267 0.36 0.58 20.06
CA ARG A 267 0.57 1.78 20.90
C ARG A 267 -0.23 2.98 20.44
N TRP A 268 -0.67 3.03 19.18
CA TRP A 268 -1.50 4.11 18.66
C TRP A 268 -2.88 4.09 19.33
N TYR A 269 -3.51 2.92 19.42
CA TYR A 269 -4.76 2.73 20.18
C TYR A 269 -4.57 3.03 21.66
N LYS A 270 -3.48 2.53 22.25
CA LYS A 270 -3.17 2.77 23.67
C LYS A 270 -2.98 4.25 23.97
N ALA A 271 -2.28 4.98 23.10
CA ALA A 271 -2.06 6.42 23.24
C ALA A 271 -3.37 7.22 23.06
N MET A 272 -4.20 6.84 22.09
CA MET A 272 -5.53 7.43 21.92
C MET A 272 -6.36 7.25 23.20
N ILE A 273 -6.57 6.00 23.64
CA ILE A 273 -7.42 5.68 24.80
C ILE A 273 -6.86 6.26 26.11
N ALA A 274 -5.53 6.33 26.27
CA ALA A 274 -4.89 7.00 27.40
C ALA A 274 -5.03 8.53 27.37
N GLY A 275 -5.66 9.10 26.34
CA GLY A 275 -5.90 10.54 26.22
C GLY A 275 -4.66 11.35 25.85
N VAL A 276 -3.63 10.74 25.25
CA VAL A 276 -2.40 11.44 24.85
C VAL A 276 -2.69 12.60 23.89
N ASN A 277 -3.71 12.46 23.05
CA ASN A 277 -4.12 13.50 22.10
C ASN A 277 -4.96 14.61 22.76
N ASN A 278 -5.64 14.34 23.88
CA ASN A 278 -6.66 15.24 24.47
C ASN A 278 -6.16 16.67 24.72
N PRO A 279 -4.94 16.92 25.26
CA PRO A 279 -4.46 18.28 25.44
C PRO A 279 -4.37 19.05 24.12
N THR A 280 -3.90 18.39 23.05
CA THR A 280 -3.83 19.01 21.72
C THR A 280 -5.22 19.28 21.17
N GLU A 281 -6.15 18.33 21.35
CA GLU A 281 -7.52 18.50 20.87
C GLU A 281 -8.23 19.66 21.60
N GLU A 282 -7.96 19.84 22.89
CA GLU A 282 -8.47 20.96 23.67
C GLU A 282 -7.86 22.30 23.23
N GLU A 283 -6.55 22.35 22.94
CA GLU A 283 -5.86 23.53 22.38
C GLU A 283 -6.44 23.95 21.02
N LEU A 284 -6.80 22.98 20.18
CA LEU A 284 -7.28 23.19 18.81
C LEU A 284 -8.80 23.41 18.71
N LYS A 285 -9.52 23.52 19.83
CA LYS A 285 -10.97 23.81 19.84
C LYS A 285 -11.26 25.14 19.15
N GLY A 286 -11.76 25.08 17.92
CA GLY A 286 -12.10 26.21 17.05
C GLY A 286 -12.74 25.71 15.75
N PRO A 287 -12.95 26.58 14.74
CA PRO A 287 -13.41 26.15 13.44
C PRO A 287 -12.28 25.33 12.78
N GLY A 288 -12.25 24.03 13.07
CA GLY A 288 -11.29 23.06 12.53
C GLY A 288 -11.54 22.77 11.05
N THR A 289 -11.96 23.77 10.28
CA THR A 289 -12.27 23.67 8.87
C THR A 289 -10.98 23.71 8.05
N ILE A 290 -10.81 22.77 7.13
CA ILE A 290 -9.70 22.75 6.18
C ILE A 290 -10.07 23.50 4.90
N SER A 291 -9.38 24.61 4.64
CA SER A 291 -9.63 25.45 3.45
C SER A 291 -8.94 24.96 2.18
N LEU A 292 -7.99 24.03 2.29
CA LEU A 292 -7.31 23.42 1.14
C LEU A 292 -8.29 22.63 0.27
N PRO A 293 -7.96 22.39 -1.02
CA PRO A 293 -8.64 21.35 -1.79
C PRO A 293 -8.54 20.00 -1.09
N VAL A 294 -9.68 19.32 -0.94
CA VAL A 294 -9.76 18.01 -0.29
C VAL A 294 -10.36 16.99 -1.24
N LEU A 295 -9.78 15.80 -1.29
CA LEU A 295 -10.40 14.61 -1.87
C LEU A 295 -10.76 13.63 -0.75
N LEU A 296 -11.97 13.10 -0.76
CA LEU A 296 -12.38 11.92 0.02
C LEU A 296 -12.73 10.80 -0.94
N VAL A 297 -12.08 9.65 -0.79
CA VAL A 297 -12.42 8.42 -1.52
C VAL A 297 -13.02 7.42 -0.54
N LEU A 298 -14.31 7.13 -0.70
CA LEU A 298 -15.08 6.24 0.17
C LEU A 298 -14.94 4.78 -0.28
N ALA A 299 -14.80 3.87 0.69
CA ALA A 299 -14.82 2.42 0.46
C ALA A 299 -16.23 1.87 0.68
N GLU A 300 -16.94 1.52 -0.40
CA GLU A 300 -18.38 1.21 -0.37
C GLU A 300 -18.77 0.05 0.56
N ARG A 301 -17.85 -0.89 0.80
CA ARG A 301 -18.09 -2.08 1.64
C ARG A 301 -17.46 -2.01 3.04
N ASP A 302 -16.88 -0.89 3.42
CA ASP A 302 -16.17 -0.74 4.70
C ASP A 302 -17.14 -0.72 5.89
N PRO A 303 -17.07 -1.71 6.80
CA PRO A 303 -17.97 -1.80 7.94
C PRO A 303 -17.49 -1.00 9.16
N VAL A 304 -16.26 -0.47 9.16
CA VAL A 304 -15.67 0.29 10.26
C VAL A 304 -15.65 1.78 9.90
N ALA A 305 -15.01 2.15 8.79
CA ALA A 305 -15.04 3.52 8.27
C ALA A 305 -16.27 3.74 7.39
N ILE A 306 -17.46 3.58 7.98
CA ILE A 306 -18.75 3.58 7.27
C ILE A 306 -18.86 4.81 6.35
N PRO A 307 -19.05 4.64 5.02
CA PRO A 307 -19.00 5.73 4.05
C PRO A 307 -19.89 6.93 4.37
N SER A 308 -21.13 6.67 4.80
CA SER A 308 -22.07 7.74 5.14
C SER A 308 -21.63 8.57 6.35
N VAL A 309 -20.91 7.96 7.29
CA VAL A 309 -20.38 8.65 8.49
C VAL A 309 -19.15 9.48 8.09
N GLN A 310 -18.22 8.88 7.35
CA GLN A 310 -17.02 9.59 6.89
C GLN A 310 -17.38 10.80 6.03
N LEU A 311 -18.40 10.68 5.19
CA LEU A 311 -18.94 11.79 4.41
C LEU A 311 -19.58 12.87 5.31
N SER A 312 -20.45 12.48 6.27
CA SER A 312 -21.13 13.45 7.14
C SER A 312 -20.18 14.24 8.03
N ASP A 313 -19.09 13.60 8.45
CA ASP A 313 -18.12 14.22 9.36
C ASP A 313 -17.16 15.14 8.60
N THR A 314 -16.85 14.80 7.34
CA THR A 314 -15.93 15.57 6.50
C THR A 314 -16.58 16.80 5.87
N VAL A 315 -17.81 16.68 5.33
CA VAL A 315 -18.47 17.74 4.54
C VAL A 315 -18.54 19.09 5.28
N PRO A 316 -18.95 19.17 6.56
CA PRO A 316 -19.04 20.45 7.26
C PRO A 316 -17.68 21.13 7.46
N ASN A 317 -16.59 20.36 7.42
CA ASN A 317 -15.26 20.80 7.76
C ASN A 317 -14.35 20.97 6.53
N ALA A 318 -14.79 20.60 5.33
CA ALA A 318 -14.01 20.68 4.11
C ALA A 318 -14.83 21.35 2.98
N PRO A 319 -14.90 22.70 2.94
CA PRO A 319 -15.71 23.42 1.93
C PRO A 319 -15.28 23.16 0.48
N ASN A 320 -14.01 22.79 0.25
CA ASN A 320 -13.45 22.49 -1.07
C ASN A 320 -13.34 20.97 -1.32
N LEU A 321 -14.28 20.19 -0.78
CA LEU A 321 -14.29 18.73 -0.86
C LEU A 321 -14.73 18.22 -2.23
N ARG A 322 -14.01 17.21 -2.70
CA ARG A 322 -14.41 16.32 -3.80
C ARG A 322 -14.61 14.94 -3.25
N VAL A 323 -15.68 14.27 -3.67
CA VAL A 323 -16.00 12.93 -3.20
C VAL A 323 -15.91 11.95 -4.37
N ARG A 324 -15.28 10.81 -4.13
CA ARG A 324 -15.29 9.62 -5.00
C ARG A 324 -15.60 8.40 -4.14
N SER A 325 -15.98 7.31 -4.77
CA SER A 325 -16.14 6.01 -4.13
C SER A 325 -15.53 4.93 -5.00
N VAL A 326 -15.15 3.82 -4.37
CA VAL A 326 -14.69 2.60 -5.03
C VAL A 326 -15.35 1.39 -4.39
N SER A 327 -15.59 0.35 -5.19
CA SER A 327 -16.20 -0.90 -4.72
C SER A 327 -15.17 -1.79 -4.02
N ALA A 328 -14.69 -1.32 -2.85
CA ALA A 328 -13.70 -1.98 -2.02
C ALA A 328 -14.14 -1.99 -0.54
N GLY A 329 -13.52 -2.86 0.25
CA GLY A 329 -13.51 -2.80 1.70
C GLY A 329 -12.47 -1.80 2.22
N HIS A 330 -12.07 -1.98 3.48
CA HIS A 330 -11.29 -0.99 4.22
C HIS A 330 -9.96 -0.62 3.55
N PHE A 331 -9.21 -1.58 3.02
CA PHE A 331 -7.91 -1.37 2.37
C PHE A 331 -8.04 -1.03 0.87
N LEU A 332 -8.82 -0.01 0.55
CA LEU A 332 -9.13 0.39 -0.84
C LEU A 332 -7.89 0.64 -1.72
N GLN A 333 -6.79 1.14 -1.16
CA GLN A 333 -5.51 1.34 -1.85
C GLN A 333 -4.85 0.04 -2.31
N LEU A 334 -5.17 -1.09 -1.66
CA LEU A 334 -4.72 -2.43 -2.02
C LEU A 334 -5.74 -3.22 -2.84
N GLU A 335 -7.02 -3.09 -2.52
CA GLU A 335 -8.08 -3.86 -3.15
C GLU A 335 -8.49 -3.29 -4.52
N ALA A 336 -8.47 -1.95 -4.66
CA ALA A 336 -8.80 -1.24 -5.89
C ALA A 336 -7.67 -0.28 -6.34
N PRO A 337 -6.41 -0.74 -6.44
CA PRO A 337 -5.24 0.14 -6.59
C PRO A 337 -5.29 1.02 -7.84
N TYR A 338 -5.84 0.48 -8.94
CA TYR A 338 -5.97 1.22 -10.20
C TYR A 338 -6.95 2.39 -10.11
N GLU A 339 -8.12 2.16 -9.50
CA GLU A 339 -9.15 3.19 -9.33
C GLU A 339 -8.67 4.27 -8.37
N ILE A 340 -8.01 3.87 -7.28
CA ILE A 340 -7.39 4.79 -6.32
C ILE A 340 -6.34 5.67 -7.00
N ASN A 341 -5.41 5.06 -7.74
CA ASN A 341 -4.38 5.80 -8.46
C ASN A 341 -4.98 6.81 -9.45
N ARG A 342 -6.06 6.42 -10.15
CA ARG A 342 -6.78 7.31 -11.07
C ARG A 342 -7.44 8.48 -10.35
N HIS A 343 -8.15 8.22 -9.25
CA HIS A 343 -8.81 9.28 -8.49
C HIS A 343 -7.80 10.28 -7.91
N LEU A 344 -6.71 9.77 -7.36
CA LEU A 344 -5.61 10.58 -6.84
C LEU A 344 -4.94 11.38 -7.95
N GLU A 345 -4.60 10.78 -9.10
CA GLU A 345 -3.94 11.50 -10.19
C GLU A 345 -4.81 12.62 -10.76
N LEU A 346 -6.10 12.35 -11.03
CA LEU A 346 -7.03 13.37 -11.50
C LEU A 346 -7.13 14.54 -10.52
N PHE A 347 -7.12 14.23 -9.22
CA PHE A 347 -7.10 15.25 -8.18
C PHE A 347 -5.80 16.05 -8.20
N PHE A 348 -4.64 15.39 -8.26
CA PHE A 348 -3.33 16.04 -8.27
C PHE A 348 -3.12 16.93 -9.50
N GLN A 349 -3.53 16.47 -10.69
CA GLN A 349 -3.42 17.25 -11.92
C GLN A 349 -4.26 18.53 -11.84
N ASP A 350 -5.49 18.41 -11.36
CA ASP A 350 -6.39 19.55 -11.22
C ASP A 350 -5.89 20.59 -10.22
N VAL A 351 -5.50 20.18 -9.01
CA VAL A 351 -4.99 21.13 -7.99
C VAL A 351 -3.63 21.73 -8.36
N SER A 352 -2.81 21.00 -9.15
CA SER A 352 -1.53 21.49 -9.64
C SER A 352 -1.64 22.30 -10.94
N LYS A 353 -2.85 22.43 -11.51
CA LYS A 353 -3.12 23.04 -12.82
C LYS A 353 -2.24 22.48 -13.94
N ILE A 354 -1.84 21.21 -13.84
CA ILE A 354 -1.05 20.54 -14.87
C ILE A 354 -2.01 20.22 -16.02
N PRO A 355 -1.77 20.71 -17.25
CA PRO A 355 -2.68 20.46 -18.37
C PRO A 355 -2.82 18.95 -18.60
N MET A 356 -4.05 18.44 -18.63
CA MET A 356 -4.29 17.12 -19.17
C MET A 356 -3.83 17.12 -20.63
N SER A 357 -2.81 16.33 -21.00
CA SER A 357 -2.44 16.29 -22.41
C SER A 357 -3.60 15.67 -23.20
N LYS A 358 -3.80 16.09 -24.47
CA LYS A 358 -4.77 15.43 -25.36
C LYS A 358 -4.42 13.96 -25.60
N SER A 359 -3.15 13.59 -25.42
CA SER A 359 -2.72 12.19 -25.32
C SER A 359 -3.06 11.55 -23.96
N ASP A 360 -3.33 12.26 -22.88
CA ASP A 360 -3.79 11.62 -21.63
C ASP A 360 -5.31 11.41 -21.64
N SER A 361 -6.04 12.20 -22.44
CA SER A 361 -7.49 12.00 -22.64
C SER A 361 -7.82 10.88 -23.64
N ILE A 362 -6.88 10.51 -24.52
CA ILE A 362 -7.07 9.48 -25.57
C ILE A 362 -5.98 8.38 -25.57
N ALA A 363 -4.76 8.62 -25.07
CA ALA A 363 -3.69 7.61 -24.94
C ALA A 363 -3.62 6.92 -23.56
N ILE A 364 -4.67 7.07 -22.74
CA ILE A 364 -5.11 6.04 -21.79
C ILE A 364 -6.06 5.05 -22.52
N LEU A 365 -6.05 5.00 -23.86
CA LEU A 365 -6.25 3.72 -24.54
C LEU A 365 -4.98 2.88 -24.36
N ILE A 366 -5.02 1.98 -23.38
CA ILE A 366 -4.38 0.66 -23.45
C ILE A 366 -2.91 0.69 -23.91
N ARG A 367 -1.99 1.02 -23.00
CA ARG A 367 -0.61 0.55 -23.10
C ARG A 367 -0.45 -0.68 -22.22
N TRP A 368 -0.50 -1.86 -22.84
CA TRP A 368 -0.35 -3.20 -22.26
C TRP A 368 0.92 -3.39 -21.41
N CYS A 369 1.96 -2.60 -21.67
CA CYS A 369 3.18 -2.51 -20.85
C CYS A 369 3.45 -1.04 -20.53
N TRP A 370 3.44 -0.69 -19.25
CA TRP A 370 3.89 0.64 -18.81
C TRP A 370 5.39 0.76 -19.03
N LYS A 371 5.88 1.93 -19.48
CA LYS A 371 7.31 2.18 -19.80
C LYS A 371 8.24 1.76 -18.65
N ARG A 372 7.74 1.78 -17.42
CA ARG A 372 8.52 1.51 -16.22
C ARG A 372 8.25 0.13 -15.60
N THR A 373 7.17 -0.58 -15.97
CA THR A 373 7.05 -2.04 -15.74
C THR A 373 8.28 -2.75 -16.29
N LEU A 374 8.62 -2.50 -17.58
CA LEU A 374 9.80 -3.10 -18.19
C LEU A 374 11.09 -2.70 -17.45
N LYS A 375 11.23 -1.42 -17.10
CA LYS A 375 12.38 -0.92 -16.34
C LYS A 375 12.50 -1.60 -14.98
N ARG A 376 11.39 -1.85 -14.28
CA ARG A 376 11.33 -2.49 -12.95
C ARG A 376 11.56 -3.99 -13.01
N THR A 377 11.00 -4.67 -14.01
CA THR A 377 11.37 -6.07 -14.29
C THR A 377 12.88 -6.16 -14.53
N ILE A 378 13.45 -5.23 -15.31
CA ILE A 378 14.90 -5.14 -15.51
C ILE A 378 15.63 -4.79 -14.21
N SER A 379 15.11 -3.89 -13.36
CA SER A 379 15.73 -3.53 -12.08
C SER A 379 15.79 -4.70 -11.11
N ASN A 380 14.80 -5.60 -11.09
CA ASN A 380 14.85 -6.83 -10.29
C ASN A 380 16.00 -7.74 -10.72
N ILE A 381 16.27 -7.79 -12.04
CA ILE A 381 17.45 -8.49 -12.56
C ILE A 381 18.72 -7.71 -12.20
N ALA A 382 18.76 -6.39 -12.37
CA ALA A 382 19.96 -5.58 -12.15
C ALA A 382 20.38 -5.52 -10.67
N GLY A 383 19.41 -5.60 -9.75
CA GLY A 383 19.63 -5.51 -8.30
C GLY A 383 20.25 -6.76 -7.66
N ASP A 384 20.16 -7.92 -8.31
CA ASP A 384 20.72 -9.18 -7.80
C ASP A 384 21.63 -9.84 -8.86
N PRO A 385 22.96 -9.90 -8.64
CA PRO A 385 23.90 -10.48 -9.60
C PRO A 385 23.71 -11.98 -9.83
N THR A 386 22.89 -12.70 -9.05
CA THR A 386 22.59 -14.12 -9.24
C THR A 386 21.33 -14.38 -10.07
N VAL A 387 20.55 -13.34 -10.39
CA VAL A 387 19.29 -13.45 -11.15
C VAL A 387 19.55 -13.28 -12.65
N GLY A 388 19.10 -14.26 -13.43
CA GLY A 388 19.23 -14.29 -14.90
C GLY A 388 17.96 -13.88 -15.64
N GLY A 389 16.80 -13.89 -14.98
CA GLY A 389 15.52 -13.55 -15.59
C GLY A 389 14.50 -12.99 -14.60
N ALA A 390 13.61 -12.13 -15.08
CA ALA A 390 12.45 -11.69 -14.31
C ALA A 390 11.21 -11.49 -15.19
N SER A 391 10.03 -11.56 -14.59
CA SER A 391 8.73 -11.25 -15.22
C SER A 391 7.86 -10.44 -14.26
N SER A 392 6.83 -9.77 -14.80
CA SER A 392 5.84 -8.99 -14.04
C SER A 392 4.53 -9.76 -13.88
N GLY A 393 3.74 -9.43 -12.86
CA GLY A 393 2.39 -9.95 -12.70
C GLY A 393 1.42 -9.42 -13.76
N LEU A 394 0.59 -10.30 -14.30
CA LEU A 394 -0.33 -9.98 -15.38
C LEU A 394 -1.77 -9.84 -14.88
N THR A 395 -2.43 -8.74 -15.21
CA THR A 395 -3.85 -8.50 -14.93
C THR A 395 -4.66 -8.43 -16.23
N VAL A 396 -5.96 -8.74 -16.14
CA VAL A 396 -6.88 -8.67 -17.27
C VAL A 396 -7.79 -7.46 -17.08
N TYR A 397 -7.66 -6.43 -17.92
CA TYR A 397 -8.41 -5.18 -17.72
C TYR A 397 -9.88 -5.29 -18.13
N ASN A 398 -10.20 -6.08 -19.17
CA ASN A 398 -11.56 -6.28 -19.64
C ASN A 398 -12.25 -7.42 -18.88
N GLY A 399 -11.84 -7.63 -17.62
CA GLY A 399 -12.24 -8.74 -16.79
C GLY A 399 -13.75 -8.79 -16.57
N ASP A 400 -14.37 -7.64 -16.40
CA ASP A 400 -15.79 -7.53 -16.04
C ASP A 400 -16.74 -7.42 -17.25
N ASP A 401 -16.21 -7.36 -18.48
CA ASP A 401 -17.01 -7.14 -19.69
C ASP A 401 -18.03 -8.27 -19.93
N THR A 402 -17.67 -9.53 -19.61
CA THR A 402 -18.50 -10.71 -19.86
C THR A 402 -18.27 -11.80 -18.81
N VAL A 403 -19.10 -12.84 -18.79
CA VAL A 403 -18.83 -14.04 -17.97
C VAL A 403 -17.55 -14.75 -18.43
N VAL A 404 -17.26 -14.77 -19.72
CA VAL A 404 -16.04 -15.40 -20.28
C VAL A 404 -14.79 -14.68 -19.79
N THR A 405 -14.80 -13.34 -19.82
CA THR A 405 -13.68 -12.54 -19.33
C THR A 405 -13.49 -12.67 -17.83
N ARG A 406 -14.58 -12.76 -17.04
CA ARG A 406 -14.48 -13.00 -15.60
C ARG A 406 -13.86 -14.35 -15.26
N LEU A 407 -14.29 -15.40 -15.96
CA LEU A 407 -13.67 -16.72 -15.83
C LEU A 407 -12.20 -16.71 -16.25
N ALA A 408 -11.87 -16.01 -17.35
CA ALA A 408 -10.49 -15.86 -17.79
C ALA A 408 -9.65 -15.05 -16.79
N VAL A 409 -10.18 -14.01 -16.13
CA VAL A 409 -9.48 -13.32 -15.01
C VAL A 409 -9.14 -14.31 -13.91
N THR A 410 -10.07 -15.18 -13.52
CA THR A 410 -9.82 -16.21 -12.51
C THR A 410 -8.71 -17.17 -12.95
N VAL A 411 -8.70 -17.60 -14.22
CA VAL A 411 -7.63 -18.45 -14.77
C VAL A 411 -6.28 -17.73 -14.77
N TYR A 412 -6.22 -16.49 -15.25
CA TYR A 412 -4.99 -15.69 -15.26
C TYR A 412 -4.47 -15.44 -13.84
N TRP A 413 -5.36 -15.11 -12.91
CA TRP A 413 -5.01 -14.93 -11.50
C TRP A 413 -4.50 -16.23 -10.88
N ALA A 414 -5.14 -17.37 -11.14
CA ALA A 414 -4.69 -18.66 -10.62
C ALA A 414 -3.35 -19.09 -11.23
N GLU A 415 -3.25 -19.18 -12.57
CA GLU A 415 -2.10 -19.77 -13.25
C GLU A 415 -0.88 -18.84 -13.34
N LEU A 416 -1.11 -17.54 -13.57
CA LEU A 416 -0.02 -16.60 -13.80
C LEU A 416 0.35 -15.85 -12.54
N TYR A 417 -0.63 -15.48 -11.70
CA TYR A 417 -0.35 -14.71 -10.51
C TYR A 417 -0.07 -15.61 -9.29
N LEU A 418 -0.99 -16.49 -8.90
CA LEU A 418 -0.84 -17.35 -7.71
C LEU A 418 0.23 -18.43 -7.89
N THR A 419 0.14 -19.24 -8.94
CA THR A 419 1.08 -20.36 -9.16
C THR A 419 2.51 -19.86 -9.33
N ARG A 420 2.72 -18.72 -10.00
CA ARG A 420 4.08 -18.17 -10.22
C ARG A 420 4.63 -17.38 -9.04
N SER A 421 3.77 -16.79 -8.21
CA SER A 421 4.21 -16.17 -6.95
C SER A 421 4.81 -17.19 -5.97
N THR A 422 4.48 -18.48 -6.10
CA THR A 422 4.93 -19.53 -5.18
C THR A 422 6.43 -19.87 -5.36
N PRO A 423 6.95 -20.22 -6.54
CA PRO A 423 8.39 -20.39 -6.76
C PRO A 423 9.16 -19.06 -6.76
N ALA A 424 8.48 -17.92 -6.84
CA ALA A 424 9.11 -16.60 -6.80
C ALA A 424 9.91 -16.35 -5.51
N CYS A 425 9.44 -16.87 -4.37
CA CYS A 425 10.10 -16.67 -3.07
C CYS A 425 11.48 -17.32 -2.98
N THR A 426 11.78 -18.29 -3.86
CA THR A 426 13.07 -18.97 -3.97
C THR A 426 13.80 -18.66 -5.28
N ALA A 427 13.32 -17.68 -6.05
CA ALA A 427 13.84 -17.34 -7.38
C ALA A 427 13.90 -18.56 -8.33
N THR A 428 12.92 -19.46 -8.28
CA THR A 428 12.84 -20.67 -9.12
C THR A 428 11.68 -20.65 -10.10
N SER A 429 11.24 -19.46 -10.53
CA SER A 429 10.11 -19.33 -11.45
C SER A 429 10.44 -19.98 -12.79
N ASP A 430 9.73 -21.04 -13.14
CA ASP A 430 9.96 -21.89 -14.32
C ASP A 430 9.39 -21.32 -15.63
N CYS A 431 8.62 -20.23 -15.56
CA CYS A 431 8.02 -19.56 -16.72
C CYS A 431 7.96 -18.05 -16.50
N GLN A 432 8.45 -17.28 -17.48
CA GLN A 432 8.43 -15.82 -17.47
C GLN A 432 7.35 -15.27 -18.42
N SER A 433 6.11 -15.25 -17.94
CA SER A 433 4.95 -14.87 -18.76
C SER A 433 4.79 -13.36 -18.93
N GLY A 434 4.28 -12.97 -20.09
CA GLY A 434 3.74 -11.64 -20.34
C GLY A 434 4.69 -10.67 -21.06
N PRO A 435 4.18 -9.55 -21.57
CA PRO A 435 4.91 -8.64 -22.47
C PRO A 435 6.08 -7.88 -21.81
N CYS A 436 6.22 -7.98 -20.49
CA CYS A 436 7.23 -7.26 -19.72
C CYS A 436 8.23 -8.22 -19.04
N THR A 437 8.53 -9.34 -19.71
CA THR A 437 9.60 -10.28 -19.35
C THR A 437 10.98 -9.76 -19.78
N ALA A 438 11.99 -9.96 -18.93
CA ALA A 438 13.37 -9.59 -19.21
C ALA A 438 14.35 -10.73 -18.92
N PHE A 439 15.45 -10.75 -19.67
CA PHE A 439 16.54 -11.70 -19.53
C PHE A 439 17.87 -10.96 -19.43
N ARG A 440 18.77 -11.42 -18.58
CA ARG A 440 20.12 -10.89 -18.48
C ARG A 440 20.96 -11.37 -19.66
N LEU A 441 21.59 -10.44 -20.38
CA LEU A 441 22.40 -10.77 -21.55
C LEU A 441 23.57 -11.71 -21.21
N SER A 442 24.27 -11.49 -20.10
CA SER A 442 25.37 -12.37 -19.68
C SER A 442 24.90 -13.79 -19.38
N ALA A 443 23.71 -13.96 -18.81
CA ALA A 443 23.10 -15.26 -18.54
C ALA A 443 22.66 -15.99 -19.83
N LEU A 444 22.21 -15.23 -20.85
CA LEU A 444 21.79 -15.77 -22.14
C LEU A 444 22.93 -16.18 -23.06
N SER A 445 24.13 -15.63 -22.89
CA SER A 445 25.27 -15.86 -23.80
C SER A 445 25.58 -17.34 -24.03
N ALA A 446 25.47 -18.17 -22.99
CA ALA A 446 25.71 -19.62 -23.03
C ALA A 446 24.49 -20.45 -23.51
N ILE A 447 23.34 -19.83 -23.73
CA ILE A 447 22.06 -20.50 -24.01
C ILE A 447 21.57 -20.16 -25.43
N PHE A 448 21.72 -18.91 -25.85
CA PHE A 448 21.00 -18.34 -26.97
C PHE A 448 21.24 -19.08 -28.30
N MET A 449 22.51 -19.32 -28.68
CA MET A 449 22.84 -19.98 -29.95
C MET A 449 22.42 -21.46 -29.99
N PRO A 450 22.73 -22.30 -28.97
CA PRO A 450 22.22 -23.67 -28.92
C PRO A 450 20.69 -23.75 -28.95
N TRP A 451 20.02 -22.89 -28.19
CA TRP A 451 18.55 -22.85 -28.12
C TRP A 451 17.91 -22.41 -29.45
N TYR A 452 18.47 -21.40 -30.13
CA TYR A 452 17.93 -20.90 -31.40
C TYR A 452 18.12 -21.87 -32.58
N MET A 453 19.15 -22.72 -32.52
CA MET A 453 19.52 -23.66 -33.57
C MET A 453 18.98 -25.09 -33.35
N GLN A 454 18.26 -25.32 -32.25
CA GLN A 454 17.77 -26.64 -31.88
C GLN A 454 16.82 -27.25 -32.94
N LYS A 455 16.93 -28.56 -33.12
CA LYS A 455 16.07 -29.35 -34.02
C LYS A 455 15.49 -30.55 -33.27
N VAL A 456 14.20 -30.79 -33.48
CA VAL A 456 13.50 -31.99 -33.01
C VAL A 456 12.99 -32.74 -34.24
N PHE A 457 13.36 -34.01 -34.38
CA PHE A 457 13.11 -34.83 -35.56
C PHE A 457 13.53 -34.15 -36.89
N GLY A 458 14.70 -33.49 -36.87
CA GLY A 458 15.25 -32.79 -38.04
C GLY A 458 14.58 -31.46 -38.39
N LYS A 459 13.46 -31.12 -37.73
CA LYS A 459 12.76 -29.84 -37.90
C LYS A 459 13.26 -28.82 -36.89
N ARG A 460 13.46 -27.59 -37.36
CA ARG A 460 13.80 -26.48 -36.49
C ARG A 460 12.61 -26.17 -35.58
N MET A 461 12.88 -26.01 -34.29
CA MET A 461 11.84 -25.65 -33.33
C MET A 461 11.34 -24.22 -33.56
N ILE A 462 10.06 -23.99 -33.25
CA ILE A 462 9.49 -22.63 -33.21
C ILE A 462 10.10 -21.91 -32.02
N VAL A 463 10.76 -20.79 -32.29
CA VAL A 463 11.45 -19.97 -31.29
C VAL A 463 10.46 -18.95 -30.73
N ASN A 464 9.53 -19.43 -29.89
CA ASN A 464 8.57 -18.58 -29.18
C ASN A 464 8.21 -19.16 -27.80
N GLU A 465 9.10 -19.98 -27.25
CA GLU A 465 8.87 -20.71 -26.01
C GLU A 465 9.75 -20.09 -24.91
N ASP A 466 9.12 -19.26 -24.09
CA ASP A 466 9.71 -18.53 -22.97
C ASP A 466 10.09 -19.45 -21.78
N ARG A 467 9.31 -20.50 -21.53
CA ARG A 467 9.51 -21.48 -20.45
C ARG A 467 10.78 -22.35 -20.62
N HIS A 468 11.15 -22.74 -21.83
CA HIS A 468 12.33 -23.53 -22.15
C HIS A 468 13.58 -22.67 -22.02
N LEU A 469 13.52 -21.40 -22.44
CA LEU A 469 14.60 -20.44 -22.20
C LEU A 469 14.79 -20.19 -20.70
N THR A 470 13.68 -20.05 -19.97
CA THR A 470 13.65 -19.91 -18.50
C THR A 470 14.25 -21.14 -17.81
N THR A 471 13.86 -22.34 -18.23
CA THR A 471 14.39 -23.60 -17.70
C THR A 471 15.90 -23.70 -17.90
N ASN A 472 16.42 -23.26 -19.06
CA ASN A 472 17.85 -23.27 -19.34
C ASN A 472 18.66 -22.31 -18.45
N LEU A 473 18.05 -21.21 -17.97
CA LEU A 473 18.64 -20.33 -16.96
C LEU A 473 18.75 -21.06 -15.61
N LEU A 474 17.64 -21.64 -15.14
CA LEU A 474 17.57 -22.34 -13.86
C LEU A 474 18.58 -23.50 -13.78
N VAL A 475 18.67 -24.32 -14.84
CA VAL A 475 19.63 -25.45 -14.92
C VAL A 475 21.08 -24.98 -14.82
N ARG A 476 21.38 -23.73 -15.20
CA ARG A 476 22.72 -23.13 -15.13
C ARG A 476 22.97 -22.36 -13.84
N GLY A 477 22.06 -22.47 -12.85
CA GLY A 477 22.19 -21.85 -11.54
C GLY A 477 21.77 -20.38 -11.49
N TRP A 478 21.13 -19.86 -12.53
CA TRP A 478 20.57 -18.49 -12.50
C TRP A 478 19.21 -18.48 -11.82
N GLY A 479 18.99 -17.51 -10.93
CA GLY A 479 17.67 -17.25 -10.36
C GLY A 479 16.71 -16.65 -11.40
N VAL A 480 15.43 -16.96 -11.28
CA VAL A 480 14.34 -16.38 -12.07
C VAL A 480 13.21 -15.92 -11.15
N ILE A 481 12.89 -14.63 -11.22
CA ILE A 481 11.96 -13.97 -10.30
C ILE A 481 10.65 -13.60 -11.00
N PHE A 482 9.54 -13.77 -10.29
CA PHE A 482 8.25 -13.19 -10.64
C PHE A 482 7.96 -12.00 -9.72
N ALA A 483 7.95 -10.80 -10.29
CA ALA A 483 7.75 -9.54 -9.58
C ALA A 483 6.25 -9.27 -9.41
N SER A 484 5.66 -9.85 -8.37
CA SER A 484 4.21 -9.78 -8.13
C SER A 484 3.68 -8.36 -7.89
N ASP A 485 4.54 -7.45 -7.44
CA ASP A 485 4.23 -6.03 -7.19
C ASP A 485 4.48 -5.14 -8.42
N VAL A 486 5.02 -5.69 -9.50
CA VAL A 486 5.11 -5.06 -10.82
C VAL A 486 3.99 -5.63 -11.67
N LEU A 487 3.04 -4.80 -12.08
CA LEU A 487 1.92 -5.27 -12.90
C LEU A 487 2.10 -4.86 -14.37
N ASN A 488 1.54 -5.66 -15.27
CA ASN A 488 1.17 -5.32 -16.64
C ASN A 488 -0.26 -5.79 -16.93
N ALA A 489 -0.86 -5.29 -18.00
CA ALA A 489 -2.24 -5.61 -18.37
C ALA A 489 -2.30 -6.35 -19.71
N THR A 490 -3.32 -7.21 -19.87
CA THR A 490 -3.69 -7.89 -21.13
C THR A 490 -5.20 -7.87 -21.35
N GLU A 491 -5.66 -8.06 -22.58
CA GLU A 491 -7.04 -8.44 -22.89
C GLU A 491 -7.16 -9.95 -22.89
N THR A 492 -8.36 -10.38 -22.55
CA THR A 492 -8.83 -11.73 -22.85
C THR A 492 -10.04 -11.67 -23.78
N PRO A 493 -10.27 -12.66 -24.64
CA PRO A 493 -11.42 -12.64 -25.53
C PRO A 493 -12.76 -12.63 -24.81
N THR A 494 -13.69 -11.79 -25.28
CA THR A 494 -15.05 -11.64 -24.73
C THR A 494 -16.03 -12.76 -25.15
N THR A 495 -15.57 -13.73 -25.95
CA THR A 495 -16.42 -14.82 -26.46
C THR A 495 -15.72 -16.17 -26.32
N VAL A 496 -16.49 -17.22 -26.02
CA VAL A 496 -15.97 -18.59 -25.83
C VAL A 496 -15.20 -19.06 -27.06
N THR A 497 -15.69 -18.80 -28.27
CA THR A 497 -15.03 -19.22 -29.52
C THR A 497 -13.65 -18.59 -29.69
N ARG A 498 -13.51 -17.29 -29.39
CA ARG A 498 -12.22 -16.59 -29.47
C ARG A 498 -11.28 -17.05 -28.36
N TRP A 499 -11.81 -17.30 -27.15
CA TRP A 499 -11.04 -17.84 -26.04
C TRP A 499 -10.53 -19.26 -26.37
N LEU A 500 -11.36 -20.17 -26.87
CA LEU A 500 -10.95 -21.51 -27.30
C LEU A 500 -9.88 -21.45 -28.40
N ARG A 501 -10.05 -20.57 -29.39
CA ARG A 501 -9.05 -20.37 -30.44
C ARG A 501 -7.71 -19.87 -29.87
N GLN A 502 -7.73 -19.10 -28.78
CA GLN A 502 -6.52 -18.68 -28.09
C GLN A 502 -5.85 -19.86 -27.35
N GLN A 503 -6.61 -20.75 -26.71
CA GLN A 503 -6.06 -21.89 -25.96
C GLN A 503 -5.45 -22.99 -26.86
N VAL A 504 -5.87 -23.07 -28.12
CA VAL A 504 -5.36 -24.06 -29.10
C VAL A 504 -4.05 -23.59 -29.77
N ARG A 505 -3.69 -22.31 -29.60
CA ARG A 505 -2.39 -21.77 -30.05
C ARG A 505 -1.33 -22.05 -29.00
#